data_AF-A0A9E3GF05-F1
#
_entry.id   AF-A0A9E3GF05-F1
#
_cell.length_a   1.000
_cell.length_b   1.000
_cell.length_c   1.000
_cell.angle_alpha   90.00
_cell.angle_beta   90.00
_cell.angle_gamma   90.00
#
_symmetry.space_group_name_H-M   'P 1'
#
loop_
_entity.id
_entity.type
_entity.pdbx_description
1 polymer ?
#
loop_
_entity_poly.entity_id
_entity_poly.type
_entity_poly.pdbx_seq_one_letter_code
_entity_poly.pdbx_strand_id
1 'polypeptide(L)'
;MGLSSKWSLRTDRAQDCVSQGNKLVAQRRGRMPHFGVITIEPRPAMLRILADGSGAVDFVYHLDLSALAASIAAVAERRRNPASWSPGQTFNRLMRQKRLRDFDDLVHELMRVCRNRAT
;
A
#
# COMPACT_ATOMS: atom_id res chain seq x y z
N MET A 1 11.50 -9.50 6.99
CA MET A 1 10.56 -8.71 6.19
C MET A 1 11.38 -8.01 5.12
N GLY A 2 10.82 -7.80 3.93
CA GLY A 2 11.36 -6.88 2.93
C GLY A 2 10.42 -5.68 2.78
N LEU A 3 10.99 -4.49 2.63
CA LEU A 3 10.23 -3.25 2.41
C LEU A 3 10.80 -2.52 1.21
N SER A 4 9.93 -2.14 0.27
CA SER A 4 10.29 -1.23 -0.81
C SER A 4 9.70 0.14 -0.51
N SER A 5 10.53 1.18 -0.47
CA SER A 5 10.09 2.53 -0.12
C SER A 5 10.07 3.40 -1.36
N LYS A 6 8.92 4.03 -1.66
CA LYS A 6 8.74 4.92 -2.82
C LYS A 6 8.02 6.19 -2.38
N TRP A 7 8.71 7.33 -2.42
CA TRP A 7 8.08 8.62 -2.10
C TRP A 7 6.91 8.93 -3.04
N SER A 8 7.14 8.80 -4.34
CA SER A 8 6.10 8.87 -5.37
C SER A 8 6.19 7.70 -6.32
N LEU A 9 5.07 7.34 -6.94
CA LEU A 9 4.97 6.23 -7.87
C LEU A 9 4.85 6.72 -9.31
N ARG A 10 5.43 5.94 -10.21
CA ARG A 10 5.10 5.92 -11.64
C ARG A 10 4.86 4.47 -12.02
N THR A 11 4.28 4.22 -13.19
CA THR A 11 3.89 2.84 -13.55
C THR A 11 5.11 1.91 -13.52
N ASP A 12 6.23 2.34 -14.09
CA ASP A 12 7.51 1.64 -14.04
C ASP A 12 7.99 1.37 -12.60
N ARG A 13 7.91 2.36 -11.71
CA ARG A 13 8.34 2.21 -10.30
C ARG A 13 7.41 1.31 -9.48
N ALA A 14 6.13 1.28 -9.82
CA ALA A 14 5.19 0.35 -9.21
C ALA A 14 5.46 -1.09 -9.70
N GLN A 15 5.74 -1.26 -11.00
CA GLN A 15 6.13 -2.56 -11.55
C GLN A 15 7.46 -3.07 -11.00
N ASP A 16 8.42 -2.18 -10.71
CA ASP A 16 9.66 -2.54 -9.99
C ASP A 16 9.35 -3.21 -8.64
N CYS A 17 8.45 -2.64 -7.82
CA CYS A 17 8.03 -3.27 -6.56
C CYS A 17 7.38 -4.64 -6.77
N VAL A 18 6.52 -4.79 -7.78
CA VAL A 18 5.88 -6.07 -8.11
C VAL A 18 6.92 -7.12 -8.52
N SER A 19 7.89 -6.73 -9.35
CA SER A 19 9.02 -7.58 -9.75
C SER A 19 9.86 -8.04 -8.55
N GLN A 20 10.17 -7.14 -7.62
CA GLN A 20 10.89 -7.46 -6.39
C GLN A 20 10.14 -8.51 -5.55
N GLY A 21 8.82 -8.32 -5.37
CA GLY A 21 7.97 -9.29 -4.67
C GLY A 21 7.96 -10.65 -5.36
N ASN A 22 7.73 -10.70 -6.67
CA ASN A 22 7.75 -11.95 -7.44
C ASN A 22 9.10 -12.67 -7.37
N LYS A 23 10.21 -11.92 -7.39
CA LYS A 23 11.55 -12.49 -7.25
C LYS A 23 11.77 -13.07 -5.86
N LEU A 24 11.29 -12.40 -4.81
CA LEU A 24 11.29 -12.95 -3.44
C LEU A 24 10.47 -14.24 -3.36
N VAL A 25 9.29 -14.29 -3.99
CA VAL A 25 8.48 -15.53 -4.07
C VAL A 25 9.30 -16.64 -4.72
N ALA A 26 9.86 -16.39 -5.90
CA ALA A 26 10.50 -17.42 -6.72
C ALA A 26 11.81 -17.96 -6.13
N GLN A 27 12.59 -17.10 -5.46
CA GLN A 27 13.94 -17.42 -5.02
C GLN A 27 14.05 -17.76 -3.53
N ARG A 28 12.98 -17.65 -2.76
CA ARG A 28 13.02 -17.96 -1.32
C ARG A 28 13.41 -19.42 -1.07
N ARG A 29 14.19 -19.64 -0.02
CA ARG A 29 14.41 -20.96 0.60
C ARG A 29 13.85 -20.91 2.01
N GLY A 30 12.67 -21.49 2.22
CA GLY A 30 11.94 -21.48 3.50
C GLY A 30 10.70 -20.59 3.49
N ARG A 31 10.27 -20.15 4.69
CA ARG A 31 9.04 -19.37 4.87
C ARG A 31 9.13 -18.03 4.14
N MET A 32 8.03 -17.65 3.49
CA MET A 32 7.91 -16.35 2.84
C MET A 32 8.08 -15.21 3.85
N PRO A 33 9.04 -14.28 3.66
CA PRO A 33 9.07 -13.05 4.42
C PRO A 33 7.88 -12.16 4.03
N HIS A 34 7.36 -11.39 4.99
CA HIS A 34 6.44 -10.29 4.67
C HIS A 34 7.13 -9.31 3.72
N PHE A 35 6.48 -8.96 2.61
CA PHE A 35 6.93 -7.97 1.65
C PHE A 35 5.88 -6.85 1.47
N GLY A 36 6.23 -5.65 1.91
CA GLY A 36 5.37 -4.47 1.85
C GLY A 36 5.98 -3.33 1.05
N VAL A 37 5.13 -2.39 0.63
CA VAL A 37 5.58 -1.12 0.01
C VAL A 37 5.19 0.05 0.90
N ILE A 38 6.14 0.95 1.19
CA ILE A 38 5.89 2.19 1.93
C ILE A 38 5.84 3.34 0.93
N THR A 39 4.83 4.20 1.00
CA THR A 39 4.67 5.32 0.07
C THR A 39 3.90 6.51 0.63
N ILE A 40 4.04 7.68 -0.02
CA ILE A 40 3.18 8.86 0.17
C ILE A 40 2.51 9.25 -1.16
N GLU A 41 2.33 8.28 -2.07
CA GLU A 41 1.71 8.52 -3.37
C GLU A 41 0.24 8.97 -3.26
N PRO A 42 -0.11 10.17 -3.76
CA PRO A 42 -1.45 10.72 -3.58
C PRO A 42 -2.49 10.17 -4.56
N ARG A 43 -2.10 9.48 -5.63
CA ARG A 43 -3.04 9.03 -6.69
C ARG A 43 -3.53 7.61 -6.42
N PRO A 44 -4.84 7.40 -6.21
CA PRO A 44 -5.41 6.06 -6.04
C PRO A 44 -5.10 5.10 -7.20
N ALA A 45 -5.01 5.60 -8.42
CA ALA A 45 -4.67 4.78 -9.59
C ALA A 45 -3.25 4.18 -9.53
N MET A 46 -2.31 4.86 -8.88
CA MET A 46 -0.94 4.37 -8.71
C MET A 46 -0.85 3.37 -7.56
N LEU A 47 -1.49 3.68 -6.44
CA LEU A 47 -1.63 2.77 -5.30
C LEU A 47 -2.27 1.45 -5.72
N ARG A 48 -3.27 1.53 -6.61
CA ARG A 48 -3.99 0.39 -7.18
C ARG A 48 -3.06 -0.63 -7.83
N ILE A 49 -2.01 -0.20 -8.55
CA ILE A 49 -1.08 -1.11 -9.23
C ILE A 49 -0.42 -2.08 -8.24
N LEU A 50 -0.15 -1.62 -7.02
CA LEU A 50 0.47 -2.41 -5.96
C LEU A 50 -0.57 -3.19 -5.12
N ALA A 51 -1.71 -2.56 -4.85
CA ALA A 51 -2.71 -3.07 -3.93
C ALA A 51 -3.74 -4.03 -4.58
N ASP A 52 -3.87 -4.03 -5.91
CA ASP A 52 -4.75 -4.94 -6.65
C ASP A 52 -4.16 -6.34 -6.74
N GLY A 53 -4.20 -7.05 -5.61
CA GLY A 53 -4.35 -8.51 -5.54
C GLY A 53 -3.33 -9.40 -6.25
N SER A 54 -2.20 -8.88 -6.73
CA SER A 54 -1.21 -9.65 -7.51
C SER A 54 -0.50 -10.75 -6.71
N GLY A 55 -0.61 -10.74 -5.38
CA GLY A 55 0.11 -11.65 -4.49
C GLY A 55 1.61 -11.32 -4.36
N ALA A 56 2.12 -10.36 -5.15
CA ALA A 56 3.50 -9.91 -5.09
C ALA A 56 3.77 -8.97 -3.90
N VAL A 57 2.76 -8.18 -3.51
CA VAL A 57 2.82 -7.23 -2.39
C VAL A 57 1.76 -7.61 -1.37
N ASP A 58 2.17 -7.77 -0.11
CA ASP A 58 1.24 -8.10 0.98
C ASP A 58 0.33 -6.90 1.30
N PHE A 59 0.96 -5.77 1.62
CA PHE A 59 0.32 -4.50 1.96
C PHE A 59 1.08 -3.30 1.38
N VAL A 60 0.34 -2.25 1.05
CA VAL A 60 0.87 -0.90 0.82
C VAL A 60 0.62 -0.09 2.08
N TYR A 61 1.67 0.43 2.68
CA TYR A 61 1.63 1.29 3.85
C TYR A 61 1.78 2.74 3.41
N HIS A 62 0.75 3.54 3.65
CA HIS A 62 0.76 4.96 3.33
C HIS A 62 1.25 5.76 4.54
N LEU A 63 2.23 6.65 4.34
CA LEU A 63 2.84 7.43 5.44
C LEU A 63 1.86 8.37 6.15
N ASP A 64 0.83 8.81 5.46
CA ASP A 64 -0.26 9.59 6.06
C ASP A 64 -1.58 9.24 5.37
N LEU A 65 -2.15 8.09 5.73
CA LEU A 65 -3.38 7.61 5.10
C LEU A 65 -4.56 8.54 5.40
N SER A 66 -4.54 9.17 6.56
CA SER A 66 -5.55 10.12 7.02
C SER A 66 -5.61 11.36 6.12
N ALA A 67 -4.46 11.98 5.82
CA ALA A 67 -4.39 13.15 4.95
C ALA A 67 -4.74 12.79 3.50
N LEU A 68 -4.39 11.60 3.03
CA LEU A 68 -4.82 11.11 1.72
C LEU A 68 -6.36 11.00 1.66
N ALA A 69 -6.98 10.38 2.66
CA ALA A 69 -8.44 10.25 2.74
C ALA A 69 -9.12 11.63 2.76
N ALA A 70 -8.62 12.55 3.59
CA ALA A 70 -9.13 13.92 3.67
C ALA A 70 -8.98 14.68 2.35
N SER A 71 -7.84 14.53 1.67
CA SER A 71 -7.59 15.16 0.37
C SER A 71 -8.52 14.63 -0.72
N ILE A 72 -8.77 13.32 -0.74
CA ILE A 72 -9.72 12.69 -1.67
C ILE A 72 -11.13 13.20 -1.38
N ALA A 73 -11.56 13.27 -0.12
CA ALA A 73 -12.86 13.80 0.27
C ALA A 73 -13.05 15.26 -0.17
N ALA A 74 -12.07 16.13 0.12
CA ALA A 74 -12.10 17.55 -0.25
C ALA A 74 -12.17 17.77 -1.77
N VAL A 75 -11.51 16.90 -2.56
CA VAL A 75 -11.64 16.95 -4.03
C VAL A 75 -13.00 16.45 -4.49
N ALA A 76 -13.56 15.43 -3.82
CA ALA A 76 -14.87 14.87 -4.15
C ALA A 76 -16.00 15.89 -3.92
N GLU A 77 -15.96 16.68 -2.84
CA GLU A 77 -16.93 17.75 -2.52
C GLU A 77 -17.07 18.80 -3.64
N ARG A 78 -15.99 19.04 -4.38
CA ARG A 78 -15.97 20.00 -5.50
C ARG A 78 -16.55 19.42 -6.80
N ARG A 79 -16.96 18.15 -6.82
CA ARG A 79 -17.48 17.47 -8.01
C ARG A 79 -19.01 17.48 -8.02
N ARG A 80 -19.60 17.63 -9.21
CA ARG A 80 -21.05 17.53 -9.43
C ARG A 80 -21.62 16.16 -9.03
N ASN A 81 -20.86 15.08 -9.22
CA ASN A 81 -21.24 13.72 -8.83
C ASN A 81 -20.06 13.03 -8.10
N PRO A 82 -19.94 13.21 -6.77
CA PRO A 82 -18.85 12.63 -5.98
C PRO A 82 -18.83 11.10 -6.00
N ALA A 83 -20.01 10.46 -6.02
CA ALA A 83 -20.15 9.00 -5.95
C ALA A 83 -19.63 8.29 -7.20
N SER A 84 -19.67 8.94 -8.36
CA SER A 84 -19.16 8.39 -9.63
C SER A 84 -17.68 8.73 -9.88
N TRP A 85 -17.01 9.40 -8.94
CA TRP A 85 -15.64 9.85 -9.16
C TRP A 85 -14.64 8.69 -9.00
N SER A 86 -14.05 8.27 -10.13
CA SER A 86 -13.18 7.08 -10.23
C SER A 86 -12.03 7.01 -9.20
N PRO A 87 -11.28 8.09 -8.90
CA PRO A 87 -10.28 8.07 -7.84
C PRO A 87 -10.85 7.74 -6.46
N GLY A 88 -11.98 8.34 -6.09
CA GLY A 88 -12.66 8.06 -4.82
C GLY A 88 -13.16 6.60 -4.75
N GLN A 89 -13.77 6.11 -5.83
CA GLN A 89 -14.19 4.70 -5.92
C GLN A 89 -13.01 3.74 -5.79
N THR A 90 -11.89 4.04 -6.45
CA THR A 90 -10.66 3.25 -6.38
C THR A 90 -10.14 3.24 -4.95
N PHE A 91 -9.98 4.41 -4.33
CA PHE A 91 -9.52 4.52 -2.95
C PHE A 91 -10.39 3.73 -1.97
N ASN A 92 -11.72 3.92 -2.01
CA ASN A 92 -12.66 3.21 -1.14
C ASN A 92 -12.59 1.69 -1.32
N ARG A 93 -12.39 1.23 -2.57
CA ARG A 93 -12.17 -0.19 -2.85
C ARG A 93 -10.89 -0.71 -2.21
N LEU A 94 -9.77 0.01 -2.33
CA LEU A 94 -8.48 -0.37 -1.74
C LEU A 94 -8.56 -0.44 -0.20
N MET A 95 -9.22 0.54 0.42
CA MET A 95 -9.47 0.58 1.86
C MET A 95 -10.28 -0.63 2.32
N ARG A 96 -11.40 -0.92 1.63
CA ARG A 96 -12.26 -2.07 1.94
C ARG A 96 -11.55 -3.42 1.78
N GLN A 97 -10.63 -3.53 0.82
CA GLN A 97 -9.80 -4.71 0.62
C GLN A 97 -8.71 -4.87 1.69
N LYS A 98 -8.50 -3.87 2.56
CA LYS A 98 -7.46 -3.83 3.62
C LYS A 98 -6.04 -4.06 3.08
N ARG A 99 -5.82 -3.71 1.81
CA ARG A 99 -4.53 -3.81 1.11
C ARG A 99 -3.72 -2.52 1.18
N LEU A 100 -4.40 -1.38 1.27
CA LEU A 100 -3.83 -0.10 1.66
C LEU A 100 -4.03 0.09 3.16
N ARG A 101 -2.95 0.35 3.90
CA ARG A 101 -2.93 0.47 5.36
C ARG A 101 -2.15 1.70 5.79
N ASP A 102 -2.37 2.12 7.03
CA ASP A 102 -1.59 3.20 7.60
C ASP A 102 -0.18 2.71 7.94
N PHE A 103 0.82 3.59 7.86
CA PHE A 103 2.18 3.27 8.25
C PHE A 103 2.29 2.87 9.72
N ASP A 104 1.44 3.43 10.58
CA ASP A 104 1.41 3.05 12.00
C ASP A 104 1.07 1.58 12.17
N ASP A 105 0.21 0.98 11.34
CA ASP A 105 -0.08 -0.45 11.39
C ASP A 105 1.19 -1.30 11.22
N LEU A 106 2.09 -0.89 10.31
CA LEU A 106 3.39 -1.55 10.12
C LEU A 106 4.25 -1.42 11.39
N VAL A 107 4.36 -0.20 11.93
CA VAL A 107 5.17 0.06 13.13
C VAL A 107 4.69 -0.80 14.30
N HIS A 108 3.38 -0.85 14.54
CA HIS A 108 2.79 -1.66 15.60
C HIS A 108 3.14 -3.15 15.45
N GLU A 109 3.02 -3.71 14.24
CA GLU A 109 3.38 -5.10 13.98
C GLU A 109 4.87 -5.38 14.16
N LEU A 110 5.75 -4.46 13.74
CA LEU A 110 7.18 -4.61 13.94
C LEU A 110 7.58 -4.60 15.41
N MET A 111 7.02 -3.66 16.17
CA MET A 111 7.27 -3.60 17.61
C MET A 111 6.77 -4.86 18.33
N ARG A 112 5.64 -5.43 17.89
CA ARG A 112 5.13 -6.70 18.41
C ARG A 112 6.08 -7.87 18.13
N VAL A 113 6.58 -7.98 16.89
CA VAL A 113 7.50 -9.06 16.51
C VAL A 113 8.84 -8.93 17.22
N CYS A 114 9.37 -7.73 17.37
CA CYS A 114 10.64 -7.49 18.08
C CYS A 114 10.55 -7.88 19.56
N ARG A 115 9.46 -7.52 20.26
CA ARG A 115 9.25 -7.92 21.66
C ARG A 115 9.19 -9.43 21.83
N ASN A 116 8.46 -10.13 20.96
CA ASN A 116 8.29 -11.58 21.05
C ASN A 116 9.56 -12.40 20.75
N ARG A 117 10.62 -11.77 20.24
CA ARG A 117 11.93 -12.43 20.00
C ARG A 117 12.94 -12.20 21.12
N ALA A 118 12.66 -11.27 22.03
CA ALA A 118 13.54 -10.94 23.16
C ALA A 118 13.27 -11.79 24.41
N THR A 119 12.27 -12.68 24.34
CA THR A 119 11.89 -13.68 25.34
C THR A 119 12.14 -15.07 24.77
#